data_AF-A0AAX2ZFK5-F1
#
_entry.id   AF-A0AAX2ZFK5-F1
#
_cell.length_a   1.000
_cell.length_b   1.000
_cell.length_c   1.000
_cell.angle_alpha   90.00
_cell.angle_beta   90.00
_cell.angle_gamma   90.00
#
_symmetry.space_group_name_H-M   'P 1'
#
loop_
_entity.id
_entity.type
_entity.pdbx_description
1 polymer ?
#
loop_
_entity_poly.entity_id
_entity_poly.type
_entity_poly.pdbx_seq_one_letter_code
_entity_poly.pdbx_strand_id
1 'polypeptide(L)'
;MKKKFIIIFLLFIVLLCFGCEMNNLNNSKNQTKLTTSDIKQLVGVTYDDVEKIYGSPEKSTYYLNIKDLSFLHHNYISLRDFNHYAIIKAYYDINNDDSYVILWYKDNKVIKSSFNDSDTVNEDYFEANINNMDLKIDYNKNYSTLNENFITEKYRNYIGNNIKEFNTTYNLTCPQIAVNLLNENKILYFYNIKSNGHLNKHSLFIICHNNVIDEISIIHSSNICETIIDYIK
;
A
#
# COMPACT_ATOMS: atom_id res chain seq x y z
N MET A 1 43.64 15.67 -32.81
CA MET A 1 42.40 14.88 -32.65
C MET A 1 42.60 13.42 -32.20
N LYS A 2 43.73 12.74 -32.51
CA LYS A 2 43.94 11.31 -32.17
C LYS A 2 44.04 11.00 -30.66
N LYS A 3 44.69 11.85 -29.84
CA LYS A 3 44.87 11.59 -28.39
C LYS A 3 43.59 11.65 -27.57
N LYS A 4 42.66 12.57 -27.89
CA LYS A 4 41.35 12.68 -27.21
C LYS A 4 40.46 11.45 -27.49
N PHE A 5 40.52 10.92 -28.71
CA PHE A 5 39.77 9.72 -29.11
C PHE A 5 40.25 8.46 -28.38
N ILE A 6 41.58 8.33 -28.19
CA ILE A 6 42.17 7.22 -27.45
C ILE A 6 41.75 7.25 -25.98
N ILE A 7 41.72 8.43 -25.34
CA ILE A 7 41.30 8.59 -23.94
C ILE A 7 39.82 8.23 -23.76
N ILE A 8 38.96 8.66 -24.69
CA ILE A 8 37.51 8.34 -24.66
C ILE A 8 37.28 6.85 -24.88
N PHE A 9 38.03 6.20 -25.78
CA PHE A 9 37.93 4.77 -26.02
C PHE A 9 38.43 3.95 -24.81
N LEU A 10 39.48 4.41 -24.13
CA LEU A 10 39.99 3.76 -22.91
C LEU A 10 38.97 3.85 -21.76
N LEU A 11 38.33 5.01 -21.58
CA LEU A 11 37.26 5.21 -20.60
C LEU A 11 36.04 4.31 -20.86
N PHE A 12 35.70 4.10 -22.13
CA PHE A 12 34.59 3.24 -22.53
C PHE A 12 34.87 1.76 -22.24
N ILE A 13 36.12 1.30 -22.37
CA ILE A 13 36.52 -0.08 -22.03
C ILE A 13 36.50 -0.31 -20.52
N VAL A 14 36.96 0.67 -19.71
CA VAL A 14 36.89 0.56 -18.25
C VAL A 14 35.44 0.48 -17.77
N LEU A 15 34.52 1.22 -18.41
CA LEU A 15 33.08 1.15 -18.13
C LEU A 15 32.44 -0.20 -18.51
N LEU A 16 32.96 -0.90 -19.52
CA LEU A 16 32.50 -2.23 -19.92
C LEU A 16 33.07 -3.36 -19.05
N CYS A 17 34.20 -3.14 -18.37
CA CYS A 17 34.80 -4.09 -17.43
C CYS A 17 34.18 -4.05 -16.01
N PHE A 18 33.34 -3.06 -15.71
CA PHE A 18 32.38 -3.13 -14.59
C PHE A 18 31.05 -3.73 -15.07
N GLY A 19 31.13 -4.84 -15.79
CA GLY A 19 29.98 -5.75 -15.86
C GLY A 19 29.71 -6.25 -14.45
N CYS A 20 28.51 -6.00 -13.94
CA CYS A 20 28.00 -6.72 -12.77
C CYS A 20 28.31 -8.21 -12.98
N GLU A 21 29.11 -8.80 -12.10
CA GLU A 21 29.08 -10.24 -11.89
C GLU A 21 27.64 -10.58 -11.48
N MET A 22 26.82 -10.99 -12.45
CA MET A 22 25.64 -11.80 -12.17
C MET A 22 26.16 -13.15 -11.69
N ASN A 23 26.50 -13.21 -10.41
CA ASN A 23 26.60 -14.46 -9.69
C ASN A 23 25.19 -15.07 -9.66
N ASN A 24 24.91 -15.93 -10.65
CA ASN A 24 23.90 -16.98 -10.54
C ASN A 24 24.40 -18.01 -9.51
N LEU A 25 24.43 -17.58 -8.25
CA LEU A 25 24.45 -18.50 -7.12
C LEU A 25 23.01 -18.94 -6.92
N ASN A 26 22.62 -20.00 -7.63
CA ASN A 26 21.63 -20.95 -7.14
C ASN A 26 22.20 -21.65 -5.89
N ASN A 27 22.43 -20.86 -4.84
CA ASN A 27 22.44 -21.38 -3.50
C ASN A 27 20.97 -21.43 -3.11
N SER A 28 20.46 -22.62 -2.82
CA SER A 28 19.37 -22.74 -1.86
C SER A 28 19.88 -22.16 -0.54
N LYS A 29 19.86 -20.84 -0.41
CA LYS A 29 20.13 -20.16 0.84
C LYS A 29 18.99 -20.62 1.74
N ASN A 30 19.32 -21.44 2.74
CA ASN A 30 18.59 -21.37 3.99
C ASN A 30 18.53 -19.88 4.33
N GLN A 31 17.37 -19.26 4.15
CA GLN A 31 17.17 -17.84 4.40
C GLN A 31 17.62 -17.61 5.83
N THR A 32 18.62 -16.74 6.00
CA THR A 32 19.13 -16.41 7.32
C THR A 32 17.94 -15.84 8.10
N LYS A 33 17.50 -16.56 9.14
CA LYS A 33 16.34 -16.15 9.92
C LYS A 33 16.67 -14.80 10.55
N LEU A 34 15.97 -13.75 10.13
CA LEU A 34 16.14 -12.40 10.67
C LEU A 34 15.92 -12.44 12.19
N THR A 35 16.78 -11.75 12.94
CA THR A 35 16.70 -11.66 14.40
C THR A 35 16.08 -10.33 14.83
N THR A 36 15.61 -10.24 16.09
CA THR A 36 14.94 -9.02 16.58
C THR A 36 15.91 -7.85 16.62
N SER A 37 17.21 -8.14 16.78
CA SER A 37 18.28 -7.16 16.68
C SER A 37 18.38 -6.58 15.27
N ASP A 38 18.25 -7.41 14.23
CA ASP A 38 18.39 -6.99 12.83
C ASP A 38 17.28 -6.01 12.44
N ILE A 39 16.04 -6.28 12.84
CA ILE A 39 14.93 -5.38 12.51
C ILE A 39 14.93 -4.10 13.35
N LYS A 40 15.45 -4.13 14.58
CA LYS A 40 15.61 -2.92 15.41
C LYS A 40 16.58 -1.91 14.80
N GLN A 41 17.54 -2.36 13.99
CA GLN A 41 18.45 -1.48 13.24
C GLN A 41 17.75 -0.71 12.12
N LEU A 42 16.51 -1.08 11.77
CA LEU A 42 15.73 -0.35 10.79
C LEU A 42 15.19 0.98 11.33
N VAL A 43 15.18 1.21 12.64
CA VAL A 43 14.74 2.49 13.22
C VAL A 43 15.60 3.64 12.68
N GLY A 44 14.93 4.67 12.13
CA GLY A 44 15.55 5.81 11.47
C GLY A 44 15.78 5.65 9.96
N VAL A 45 15.66 4.43 9.43
CA VAL A 45 15.76 4.15 7.98
C VAL A 45 14.55 4.71 7.24
N THR A 46 14.75 5.18 6.01
CA THR A 46 13.69 5.76 5.20
C THR A 46 12.77 4.69 4.59
N TYR A 47 11.52 5.04 4.28
CA TYR A 47 10.59 4.13 3.60
C TYR A 47 11.19 3.57 2.30
N ASP A 48 11.76 4.44 1.46
CA ASP A 48 12.34 4.04 0.17
C ASP A 48 13.53 3.07 0.33
N ASP A 49 14.34 3.24 1.38
CA ASP A 49 15.45 2.33 1.62
C ASP A 49 14.98 0.98 2.16
N VAL A 50 13.93 0.95 2.97
CA VAL A 50 13.29 -0.32 3.38
C VAL A 50 12.67 -1.01 2.16
N GLU A 51 11.98 -0.28 1.29
CA GLU A 51 11.35 -0.85 0.08
C GLU A 51 12.38 -1.45 -0.88
N LYS A 52 13.59 -0.90 -0.97
CA LYS A 52 14.69 -1.52 -1.74
C LYS A 52 15.15 -2.87 -1.17
N ILE A 53 15.04 -3.06 0.14
CA ILE A 53 15.48 -4.27 0.83
C ILE A 53 14.39 -5.35 0.79
N TYR A 54 13.15 -4.99 1.13
CA TYR A 54 12.04 -5.92 1.34
C TYR A 54 10.99 -5.90 0.22
N GLY A 55 11.10 -4.98 -0.74
CA GLY A 55 10.04 -4.74 -1.72
C GLY A 55 8.86 -3.96 -1.12
N SER A 56 7.73 -3.96 -1.85
CA SER A 56 6.50 -3.32 -1.37
C SER A 56 5.81 -4.17 -0.30
N PRO A 57 5.24 -3.52 0.74
CA PRO A 57 4.56 -4.22 1.82
C PRO A 57 3.33 -4.98 1.33
N GLU A 58 3.01 -6.10 1.98
CA GLU A 58 1.82 -6.91 1.72
C GLU A 58 0.55 -6.17 2.15
N LYS A 59 0.64 -5.41 3.23
CA LYS A 59 -0.42 -4.54 3.75
C LYS A 59 0.18 -3.27 4.33
N SER A 60 -0.52 -2.16 4.17
CA SER A 60 -0.18 -0.91 4.84
C SER A 60 -1.42 -0.20 5.33
N THR A 61 -1.35 0.36 6.52
CA THR A 61 -2.39 1.21 7.10
C THR A 61 -1.83 2.60 7.32
N TYR A 62 -2.48 3.61 6.76
CA TYR A 62 -2.13 5.02 6.88
C TYR A 62 -3.12 5.70 7.82
N TYR A 63 -2.60 6.46 8.78
CA TYR A 63 -3.38 7.28 9.70
C TYR A 63 -3.07 8.75 9.45
N LEU A 64 -4.09 9.54 9.16
CA LEU A 64 -3.98 10.89 8.61
C LEU A 64 -5.00 11.84 9.26
N ASN A 65 -4.69 13.13 9.35
CA ASN A 65 -5.71 14.17 9.55
C ASN A 65 -6.13 14.76 8.19
N ILE A 66 -7.41 15.07 8.05
CA ILE A 66 -7.96 15.66 6.81
C ILE A 66 -7.29 17.00 6.50
N LYS A 67 -6.98 17.80 7.54
CA LYS A 67 -6.29 19.08 7.41
C LYS A 67 -4.91 18.96 6.75
N ASP A 68 -4.22 17.83 6.92
CA ASP A 68 -2.88 17.65 6.35
C ASP A 68 -2.97 17.34 4.83
N LEU A 69 -4.16 16.98 4.35
CA LEU A 69 -4.46 16.70 2.94
C LEU A 69 -4.92 17.95 2.17
N SER A 70 -5.15 19.08 2.85
CA SER A 70 -5.58 20.33 2.17
C SER A 70 -4.52 20.86 1.20
N PHE A 71 -3.25 20.47 1.38
CA PHE A 71 -2.14 20.87 0.53
C PHE A 71 -1.97 19.98 -0.72
N LEU A 72 -2.67 18.84 -0.78
CA LEU A 72 -2.66 17.97 -1.94
C LEU A 72 -3.58 18.54 -3.03
N HIS A 73 -2.96 19.20 -4.01
CA HIS A 73 -3.61 19.76 -5.18
C HIS A 73 -2.80 19.51 -6.46
N HIS A 74 -2.81 18.29 -6.99
CA HIS A 74 -2.12 18.01 -8.26
C HIS A 74 -2.89 16.97 -9.08
N ASN A 75 -2.85 17.11 -10.40
CA ASN A 75 -3.27 16.07 -11.33
C ASN A 75 -2.33 14.87 -11.14
N TYR A 76 -2.88 13.71 -10.79
CA TYR A 76 -2.16 12.45 -10.49
C TYR A 76 -1.64 12.36 -9.04
N ILE A 77 -2.46 11.81 -8.16
CA ILE A 77 -2.15 11.54 -6.75
C ILE A 77 -1.97 10.04 -6.56
N SER A 78 -0.97 9.66 -5.76
CA SER A 78 -0.66 8.28 -5.43
C SER A 78 -0.68 8.04 -3.92
N LEU A 79 -0.69 6.77 -3.49
CA LEU A 79 -0.56 6.44 -2.08
C LEU A 79 0.75 6.97 -1.46
N ARG A 80 1.82 7.12 -2.26
CA ARG A 80 3.10 7.66 -1.78
C ARG A 80 2.97 9.12 -1.33
N ASP A 81 2.05 9.88 -1.91
CA ASP A 81 1.82 11.27 -1.52
C ASP A 81 1.27 11.35 -0.09
N PHE A 82 0.59 10.30 0.39
CA PHE A 82 0.17 10.20 1.79
C PHE A 82 1.33 9.87 2.74
N ASN A 83 2.42 9.25 2.29
CA ASN A 83 3.52 8.81 3.17
C ASN A 83 4.14 9.95 3.98
N HIS A 84 4.14 11.16 3.42
CA HIS A 84 4.73 12.33 4.07
C HIS A 84 3.86 12.90 5.19
N TYR A 85 2.56 12.63 5.17
CA TYR A 85 1.59 13.18 6.13
C TYR A 85 1.03 12.09 7.06
N ALA A 86 1.25 10.82 6.71
CA ALA A 86 0.74 9.68 7.44
C ALA A 86 1.69 9.22 8.55
N ILE A 87 1.09 8.73 9.62
CA ILE A 87 1.68 7.64 10.38
C ILE A 87 1.31 6.33 9.68
N ILE A 88 2.29 5.51 9.32
CA ILE A 88 2.06 4.27 8.56
C ILE A 88 2.39 3.07 9.42
N LYS A 89 1.55 2.04 9.41
CA LYS A 89 1.87 0.67 9.86
C LYS A 89 1.92 -0.23 8.64
N ALA A 90 3.08 -0.81 8.32
CA ALA A 90 3.28 -1.64 7.15
C ALA A 90 3.78 -3.04 7.52
N TYR A 91 3.36 -4.03 6.73
CA TYR A 91 3.65 -5.45 6.93
C TYR A 91 4.46 -5.96 5.73
N TYR A 92 5.67 -6.44 5.98
CA TYR A 92 6.56 -6.99 4.98
C TYR A 92 6.66 -8.50 5.18
N ASP A 93 6.33 -9.27 4.15
CA ASP A 93 6.58 -10.71 4.16
C ASP A 93 8.09 -10.95 4.19
N ILE A 94 8.49 -11.88 5.05
CA ILE A 94 9.89 -12.23 5.20
C ILE A 94 10.22 -13.65 4.78
N ASN A 95 9.30 -14.63 4.82
CA ASN A 95 9.67 -16.05 4.65
C ASN A 95 8.49 -17.05 4.45
N ASN A 96 7.36 -16.72 3.81
CA ASN A 96 6.25 -17.66 3.53
C ASN A 96 5.57 -18.37 4.75
N ASP A 97 6.04 -18.16 5.98
CA ASP A 97 5.55 -18.81 7.21
C ASP A 97 4.65 -17.86 8.06
N ASP A 98 3.66 -17.22 7.44
CA ASP A 98 2.69 -16.28 8.06
C ASP A 98 3.31 -15.21 9.00
N SER A 99 4.61 -14.95 8.85
CA SER A 99 5.42 -14.10 9.73
C SER A 99 5.76 -12.81 9.00
N TYR A 100 5.57 -11.67 9.68
CA TYR A 100 5.72 -10.35 9.05
C TYR A 100 6.71 -9.46 9.79
N VAL A 101 7.59 -8.79 9.07
CA VAL A 101 8.23 -7.61 9.65
C VAL A 101 7.23 -6.46 9.62
N ILE A 102 6.82 -6.03 10.80
CA ILE A 102 5.89 -4.92 11.00
C ILE A 102 6.72 -3.68 11.28
N LEU A 103 6.60 -2.67 10.42
CA LEU A 103 7.30 -1.40 10.55
C LEU A 103 6.30 -0.28 10.68
N TRP A 104 6.63 0.65 11.57
CA TRP A 104 5.87 1.88 11.73
C TRP A 104 6.68 3.06 11.25
N TYR A 105 6.07 3.93 10.46
CA TYR A 105 6.69 5.10 9.89
C TYR A 105 6.04 6.37 10.39
N LYS A 106 6.85 7.40 10.55
CA LYS A 106 6.45 8.79 10.70
C LYS A 106 7.51 9.67 10.04
N ASP A 107 7.08 10.71 9.33
CA ASP A 107 7.99 11.63 8.62
C ASP A 107 8.97 10.90 7.68
N ASN A 108 8.45 9.91 6.94
CA ASN A 108 9.20 9.05 6.02
C ASN A 108 10.29 8.16 6.66
N LYS A 109 10.30 7.99 7.99
CA LYS A 109 11.30 7.17 8.69
C LYS A 109 10.66 6.14 9.60
N VAL A 110 11.30 4.97 9.73
CA VAL A 110 10.90 3.94 10.68
C VAL A 110 11.08 4.46 12.10
N ILE A 111 10.01 4.43 12.90
CA ILE A 111 10.03 4.80 14.31
C ILE A 111 9.95 3.57 15.23
N LYS A 112 9.46 2.43 14.71
CA LYS A 112 9.29 1.18 15.45
C LYS A 112 9.30 -0.01 14.48
N SER A 113 9.74 -1.17 14.97
CA SER A 113 9.82 -2.43 14.22
C SER A 113 9.43 -3.62 15.10
N SER A 114 8.76 -4.64 14.54
CA SER A 114 8.38 -5.90 15.20
C SER A 114 8.37 -7.07 14.18
N PHE A 115 8.40 -8.32 14.66
CA PHE A 115 8.23 -9.52 13.82
C PHE A 115 6.83 -10.11 13.83
N ASN A 116 5.98 -9.72 14.78
CA ASN A 116 4.59 -10.13 14.89
C ASN A 116 3.85 -9.13 15.78
N ASP A 117 2.52 -9.09 15.69
CA ASP A 117 1.70 -8.18 16.50
C ASP A 117 1.83 -8.44 18.01
N SER A 118 2.36 -9.60 18.43
CA SER A 118 2.58 -9.97 19.84
C SER A 118 3.91 -9.51 20.46
N ASP A 119 4.88 -9.06 19.65
CA ASP A 119 6.24 -8.75 20.11
C ASP A 119 6.45 -7.25 20.40
N THR A 120 5.37 -6.50 20.60
CA THR A 120 5.35 -5.05 20.67
C THR A 120 5.98 -4.50 21.95
N VAL A 121 7.22 -4.03 21.84
CA VAL A 121 7.82 -3.10 22.82
C VAL A 121 7.37 -1.67 22.45
N ASN A 122 6.72 -0.94 23.37
CA ASN A 122 6.13 0.43 23.23
C ASN A 122 4.80 0.53 22.45
N GLU A 123 3.70 -0.04 22.93
CA GLU A 123 2.35 0.25 22.41
C GLU A 123 1.87 1.68 22.77
N ASP A 124 2.14 2.12 24.01
CA ASP A 124 1.59 3.35 24.59
C ASP A 124 1.84 4.64 23.77
N TYR A 125 3.03 4.81 23.19
CA TYR A 125 3.36 6.03 22.43
C TYR A 125 2.65 6.10 21.08
N PHE A 126 2.33 4.95 20.49
CA PHE A 126 1.78 4.89 19.13
C PHE A 126 0.26 5.01 19.13
N GLU A 127 -0.41 4.35 20.08
CA GLU A 127 -1.87 4.43 20.22
C GLU A 127 -2.34 5.86 20.50
N ALA A 128 -1.64 6.59 21.39
CA ALA A 128 -1.95 7.98 21.69
C ALA A 128 -1.91 8.90 20.47
N ASN A 129 -1.03 8.62 19.50
CA ASN A 129 -0.90 9.41 18.27
C ASN A 129 -1.96 9.05 17.21
N ILE A 130 -2.49 7.83 17.21
CA ILE A 130 -3.53 7.39 16.26
C ILE A 130 -4.92 7.82 16.70
N ASN A 131 -5.19 7.84 18.00
CA ASN A 131 -6.55 8.05 18.53
C ASN A 131 -7.18 9.41 18.14
N ASN A 132 -6.38 10.36 17.64
CA ASN A 132 -6.84 11.68 17.20
C ASN A 132 -6.82 11.88 15.68
N MET A 133 -6.66 10.80 14.90
CA MET A 133 -6.61 10.88 13.44
C MET A 133 -8.03 10.89 12.86
N ASP A 134 -8.22 11.61 11.76
CA ASP A 134 -9.53 11.71 11.09
C ASP A 134 -9.80 10.51 10.18
N LEU A 135 -8.74 9.97 9.57
CA LEU A 135 -8.80 8.95 8.53
C LEU A 135 -7.89 7.77 8.82
N LYS A 136 -8.39 6.58 8.47
CA LYS A 136 -7.60 5.36 8.37
C LYS A 136 -7.73 4.78 6.95
N ILE A 137 -6.63 4.71 6.22
CA ILE A 137 -6.58 4.11 4.88
C ILE A 137 -5.86 2.76 4.98
N ASP A 138 -6.55 1.67 4.70
CA ASP A 138 -5.97 0.34 4.57
C ASP A 138 -5.71 0.03 3.10
N TYR A 139 -4.46 -0.26 2.74
CA TYR A 139 -4.03 -0.76 1.43
C TYR A 139 -3.61 -2.22 1.54
N ASN A 140 -4.11 -3.07 0.63
CA ASN A 140 -3.76 -4.47 0.55
C ASN A 140 -3.13 -4.77 -0.81
N LYS A 141 -1.96 -5.41 -0.83
CA LYS A 141 -1.29 -5.86 -2.06
C LYS A 141 -1.99 -7.08 -2.67
N ASN A 142 -2.36 -8.05 -1.83
CA ASN A 142 -3.10 -9.25 -2.22
C ASN A 142 -4.61 -9.05 -2.03
N TYR A 143 -5.17 -8.06 -2.73
CA TYR A 143 -6.59 -7.71 -2.65
C TYR A 143 -7.49 -8.63 -3.49
N SER A 144 -8.76 -8.71 -3.11
CA SER A 144 -9.78 -9.39 -3.91
C SER A 144 -10.20 -8.56 -5.12
N THR A 145 -10.36 -9.22 -6.26
CA THR A 145 -10.82 -8.60 -7.50
C THR A 145 -12.21 -9.07 -7.88
N LEU A 146 -13.04 -8.16 -8.36
CA LEU A 146 -14.27 -8.50 -9.06
C LEU A 146 -13.91 -9.16 -10.39
N ASN A 147 -14.25 -10.44 -10.55
CA ASN A 147 -13.88 -11.26 -11.71
C ASN A 147 -15.03 -11.37 -12.73
N GLU A 148 -15.00 -12.39 -13.58
CA GLU A 148 -16.01 -12.64 -14.62
C GLU A 148 -17.45 -12.77 -14.10
N ASN A 149 -17.65 -13.12 -12.83
CA ASN A 149 -18.98 -13.23 -12.23
C ASN A 149 -19.58 -11.86 -11.87
N PHE A 150 -18.81 -10.77 -11.99
CA PHE A 150 -19.31 -9.43 -11.73
C PHE A 150 -20.22 -8.92 -12.85
N ILE A 151 -21.51 -8.75 -12.53
CA ILE A 151 -22.53 -8.27 -13.47
C ILE A 151 -22.58 -6.73 -13.42
N THR A 152 -21.90 -6.09 -14.35
CA THR A 152 -21.74 -4.64 -14.46
C THR A 152 -23.04 -3.85 -14.68
N GLU A 153 -24.11 -4.51 -15.13
CA GLU A 153 -25.42 -3.87 -15.28
C GLU A 153 -26.23 -3.85 -13.98
N LYS A 154 -25.89 -4.72 -13.02
CA LYS A 154 -26.68 -4.94 -11.81
C LYS A 154 -25.99 -4.49 -10.53
N TYR A 155 -24.76 -3.99 -10.59
CA TYR A 155 -24.02 -3.61 -9.37
C TYR A 155 -24.77 -2.58 -8.52
N ARG A 156 -25.53 -1.67 -9.14
CA ARG A 156 -26.33 -0.67 -8.40
C ARG A 156 -27.49 -1.26 -7.60
N ASN A 157 -27.89 -2.51 -7.88
CA ASN A 157 -28.97 -3.17 -7.15
C ASN A 157 -28.57 -3.53 -5.70
N TYR A 158 -27.29 -3.43 -5.34
CA TYR A 158 -26.81 -3.63 -3.97
C TYR A 158 -26.88 -2.36 -3.12
N ILE A 159 -27.30 -1.21 -3.65
CA ILE A 159 -27.57 -0.02 -2.84
C ILE A 159 -28.70 -0.35 -1.85
N GLY A 160 -28.47 -0.06 -0.57
CA GLY A 160 -29.32 -0.42 0.55
C GLY A 160 -28.99 -1.79 1.18
N ASN A 161 -28.17 -2.63 0.53
CA ASN A 161 -27.77 -3.91 1.10
C ASN A 161 -26.58 -3.74 2.06
N ASN A 162 -26.36 -4.76 2.89
CA ASN A 162 -25.17 -4.82 3.72
C ASN A 162 -23.93 -5.15 2.88
N ILE A 163 -22.81 -4.46 3.12
CA ILE A 163 -21.55 -4.71 2.41
C ILE A 163 -21.05 -6.16 2.56
N LYS A 164 -21.36 -6.83 3.68
CA LYS A 164 -21.02 -8.25 3.87
C LYS A 164 -21.75 -9.15 2.89
N GLU A 165 -22.99 -8.83 2.55
CA GLU A 165 -23.77 -9.57 1.55
C GLU A 165 -23.09 -9.44 0.18
N PHE A 166 -22.78 -8.20 -0.23
CA PHE A 166 -22.04 -7.93 -1.47
C PHE A 166 -20.71 -8.70 -1.53
N ASN A 167 -19.91 -8.61 -0.47
CA ASN A 167 -18.62 -9.31 -0.38
C ASN A 167 -18.79 -10.84 -0.46
N THR A 168 -19.81 -11.39 0.18
CA THR A 168 -20.10 -12.83 0.12
C THR A 168 -20.49 -13.26 -1.28
N THR A 169 -21.38 -12.50 -1.96
CA THR A 169 -21.84 -12.81 -3.31
C THR A 169 -20.70 -12.86 -4.33
N TYR A 170 -19.69 -11.99 -4.17
CA TYR A 170 -18.54 -11.91 -5.07
C TYR A 170 -17.26 -12.56 -4.51
N ASN A 171 -17.35 -13.30 -3.40
CA ASN A 171 -16.20 -13.93 -2.72
C ASN A 171 -15.02 -12.97 -2.49
N LEU A 172 -15.32 -11.76 -1.99
CA LEU A 172 -14.35 -10.71 -1.73
C LEU A 172 -13.88 -10.78 -0.27
N THR A 173 -12.62 -11.14 -0.06
CA THR A 173 -12.01 -11.20 1.27
C THR A 173 -11.54 -9.82 1.76
N CYS A 174 -10.95 -9.02 0.88
CA CYS A 174 -10.50 -7.68 1.20
C CYS A 174 -10.47 -6.75 -0.03
N PRO A 175 -10.74 -5.45 0.14
CA PRO A 175 -10.60 -4.45 -0.91
C PRO A 175 -9.13 -4.13 -1.19
N GLN A 176 -8.86 -3.51 -2.35
CA GLN A 176 -7.54 -2.94 -2.61
C GLN A 176 -7.26 -1.79 -1.64
N ILE A 177 -8.22 -0.88 -1.50
CA ILE A 177 -8.16 0.23 -0.57
C ILE A 177 -9.48 0.27 0.21
N ALA A 178 -9.40 0.46 1.53
CA ALA A 178 -10.51 0.87 2.38
C ALA A 178 -10.14 2.19 3.07
N VAL A 179 -11.01 3.19 3.03
CA VAL A 179 -10.85 4.45 3.77
C VAL A 179 -11.95 4.53 4.81
N ASN A 180 -11.58 4.49 6.08
CA ASN A 180 -12.49 4.69 7.19
C ASN A 180 -12.38 6.14 7.68
N LEU A 181 -13.50 6.86 7.63
CA LEU A 181 -13.66 8.16 8.28
C LEU A 181 -14.03 7.89 9.74
N LEU A 182 -13.04 7.99 10.63
CA LEU A 182 -13.08 7.42 11.98
C LEU A 182 -14.22 7.99 12.84
N ASN A 183 -14.69 9.21 12.53
CA ASN A 183 -15.75 9.89 13.25
C ASN A 183 -17.15 9.80 12.59
N GLU A 184 -17.25 9.28 11.36
CA GLU A 184 -18.49 9.35 10.57
C GLU A 184 -19.18 8.00 10.34
N ASN A 185 -18.63 6.90 10.89
CA ASN A 185 -19.05 5.53 10.59
C ASN A 185 -19.19 5.25 9.07
N LYS A 186 -18.37 5.96 8.29
CA LYS A 186 -18.39 5.96 6.84
C LYS A 186 -17.13 5.29 6.32
N ILE A 187 -17.30 4.35 5.41
CA ILE A 187 -16.19 3.60 4.82
C ILE A 187 -16.29 3.63 3.30
N LEU A 188 -15.19 4.00 2.66
CA LEU A 188 -15.01 3.95 1.22
C LEU A 188 -14.27 2.66 0.88
N TYR A 189 -14.80 1.86 -0.04
CA TYR A 189 -14.16 0.64 -0.51
C TYR A 189 -13.82 0.73 -2.00
N PHE A 190 -12.64 0.24 -2.36
CA PHE A 190 -12.17 0.17 -3.73
C PHE A 190 -11.80 -1.27 -4.09
N TYR A 191 -12.55 -1.85 -5.02
CA TYR A 191 -12.30 -3.20 -5.55
C TYR A 191 -11.95 -3.11 -7.03
N ASN A 192 -10.80 -3.66 -7.44
CA ASN A 192 -10.47 -3.68 -8.87
C ASN A 192 -11.36 -4.65 -9.62
N ILE A 193 -11.72 -4.24 -10.84
CA ILE A 193 -12.51 -5.03 -11.76
C ILE A 193 -11.55 -5.71 -12.73
N LYS A 194 -11.50 -7.04 -12.69
CA LYS A 194 -10.83 -7.92 -13.66
C LYS A 194 -11.87 -8.69 -14.47
N SER A 195 -12.78 -7.95 -15.10
CA SER A 195 -13.74 -8.48 -16.08
C SER A 195 -13.23 -8.24 -17.51
N ASN A 196 -13.72 -9.02 -18.49
CA ASN A 196 -13.23 -9.08 -19.88
C ASN A 196 -12.84 -7.70 -20.46
N GLY A 197 -11.53 -7.54 -20.69
CA GLY A 197 -10.88 -6.50 -21.51
C GLY A 197 -11.11 -5.04 -21.14
N HIS A 198 -12.34 -4.56 -21.21
CA HIS A 198 -12.70 -3.14 -21.19
C HIS A 198 -12.67 -2.52 -19.79
N LEU A 199 -12.85 -3.33 -18.74
CA LEU A 199 -12.94 -2.83 -17.36
C LEU A 199 -11.70 -3.12 -16.51
N ASN A 200 -10.65 -3.70 -17.09
CA ASN A 200 -9.42 -4.07 -16.37
C ASN A 200 -8.63 -2.87 -15.77
N LYS A 201 -8.93 -1.64 -16.20
CA LYS A 201 -8.38 -0.39 -15.66
C LYS A 201 -9.35 0.35 -14.74
N HIS A 202 -10.45 -0.30 -14.34
CA HIS A 202 -11.48 0.30 -13.52
C HIS A 202 -11.58 -0.38 -12.16
N SER A 203 -12.05 0.39 -11.20
CA SER A 203 -12.35 -0.06 -9.85
C SER A 203 -13.81 0.23 -9.54
N LEU A 204 -14.45 -0.70 -8.85
CA LEU A 204 -15.72 -0.44 -8.19
C LEU A 204 -15.42 0.33 -6.92
N PHE A 205 -16.02 1.51 -6.83
CA PHE A 205 -15.99 2.38 -5.68
C PHE A 205 -17.33 2.28 -4.96
N ILE A 206 -17.29 1.94 -3.67
CA ILE A 206 -18.47 1.73 -2.83
C ILE A 206 -18.37 2.63 -1.60
N ILE A 207 -19.44 3.36 -1.28
CA ILE A 207 -19.57 4.11 -0.04
C ILE A 207 -20.54 3.38 0.87
N CYS A 208 -20.10 3.12 2.10
CA CYS A 208 -20.96 2.55 3.12
C CYS A 208 -21.10 3.49 4.32
N HIS A 209 -22.30 3.60 4.87
CA HIS A 209 -22.54 4.12 6.22
C HIS A 209 -23.09 3.00 7.09
N ASN A 210 -22.48 2.77 8.25
CA ASN A 210 -22.88 1.69 9.16
C ASN A 210 -22.96 0.29 8.48
N ASN A 211 -22.05 0.00 7.55
CA ASN A 211 -22.01 -1.21 6.73
C ASN A 211 -23.16 -1.37 5.70
N VAL A 212 -24.02 -0.38 5.53
CA VAL A 212 -25.03 -0.34 4.47
C VAL A 212 -24.45 0.42 3.28
N ILE A 213 -24.62 -0.12 2.08
CA ILE A 213 -24.13 0.49 0.87
C ILE A 213 -25.05 1.65 0.46
N ASP A 214 -24.51 2.85 0.41
CA ASP A 214 -25.25 4.05 0.06
C ASP A 214 -25.03 4.47 -1.38
N GLU A 215 -23.79 4.35 -1.86
CA GLU A 215 -23.43 4.66 -3.24
C GLU A 215 -22.50 3.59 -3.82
N ILE A 216 -22.69 3.30 -5.11
CA ILE A 216 -21.75 2.50 -5.89
C ILE A 216 -21.52 3.18 -7.24
N SER A 217 -20.25 3.31 -7.60
CA SER A 217 -19.80 3.90 -8.85
C SER A 217 -18.61 3.13 -9.43
N ILE A 218 -18.40 3.22 -10.74
CA ILE A 218 -17.22 2.66 -11.40
C ILE A 218 -16.32 3.84 -11.76
N ILE A 219 -15.07 3.78 -11.32
CA ILE A 219 -14.06 4.80 -11.57
C ILE A 219 -12.85 4.20 -12.27
N HIS A 220 -12.05 5.04 -12.91
CA HIS A 220 -10.75 4.61 -13.42
C HIS A 220 -9.81 4.34 -12.23
N SER A 221 -9.11 3.21 -12.20
CA SER A 221 -8.26 2.82 -11.06
C SER A 221 -7.11 3.80 -10.79
N SER A 222 -6.68 4.54 -11.80
CA SER A 222 -5.71 5.62 -11.65
C SER A 222 -6.21 6.80 -10.82
N ASN A 223 -7.53 6.93 -10.65
CA ASN A 223 -8.17 8.08 -10.01
C ASN A 223 -8.60 7.79 -8.57
N ILE A 224 -8.17 6.66 -7.98
CA ILE A 224 -8.61 6.26 -6.63
C ILE A 224 -8.21 7.33 -5.60
N CYS A 225 -6.97 7.82 -5.63
CA CYS A 225 -6.49 8.78 -4.64
C CYS A 225 -7.19 10.14 -4.77
N GLU A 226 -7.41 10.61 -6.00
CA GLU A 226 -8.23 11.80 -6.26
C GLU A 226 -9.66 11.61 -5.75
N THR A 227 -10.27 10.45 -6.02
CA THR A 227 -11.62 10.13 -5.53
C THR A 227 -11.66 10.18 -4.00
N ILE A 228 -10.66 9.64 -3.31
CA ILE A 228 -10.59 9.73 -1.84
C ILE A 228 -10.59 11.19 -1.40
N ILE A 229 -9.77 12.03 -2.03
CA ILE A 229 -9.65 13.46 -1.69
C ILE A 229 -10.94 14.24 -1.97
N ASP A 230 -11.58 13.99 -3.11
CA ASP A 230 -12.83 14.65 -3.49
C ASP A 230 -13.99 14.31 -2.52
N TYR A 231 -13.94 13.13 -1.88
CA TYR A 231 -14.97 12.68 -0.94
C TYR A 231 -14.77 13.14 0.51
N ILE A 232 -13.56 13.54 0.89
CA ILE A 232 -13.22 13.97 2.25
C ILE A 232 -13.04 15.48 2.38
N LYS A 233 -13.02 16.23 1.26
CA LYS A 233 -13.02 17.70 1.21
C LYS A 233 -14.45 18.23 1.26
#